data_AF-A0A6I4ZCQ8-F1
#
_entry.id   AF-A0A6I4ZCQ8-F1
#
_cell.length_a   1.000
_cell.length_b   1.000
_cell.length_c   1.000
_cell.angle_alpha   90.00
_cell.angle_beta   90.00
_cell.angle_gamma   90.00
#
_symmetry.space_group_name_H-M   'P 1'
#
loop_
_entity.id
_entity.type
_entity.pdbx_description
1 polymer ?
#
loop_
_entity_poly.entity_id
_entity_poly.type
_entity_poly.pdbx_seq_one_letter_code
_entity_poly.pdbx_strand_id
1 'polypeptide(L)'
;MSKNNTNDDKSLSERIETIVDESKEAFKQAYQTSGVESIGENVKEAVDRALSRRENVVMVRLNTESITRVDELVEAGVVSSRSEAVAFLVSEGIGAQSELFERIGQKVEQIRRVKQELRDLLNEKPPETTKKDD
;
A
#
# COMPACT_ATOMS: atom_id res chain seq x y z
N MET A 1 -54.92 -38.30 3.23
CA MET A 1 -54.86 -37.46 4.45
C MET A 1 -53.39 -37.17 4.72
N SER A 2 -53.00 -35.91 4.57
CA SER A 2 -51.65 -35.40 4.81
C SER A 2 -51.47 -35.09 6.30
N LYS A 3 -50.35 -35.50 6.92
CA LYS A 3 -49.80 -34.83 8.11
C LYS A 3 -48.26 -34.91 8.09
N ASN A 4 -47.68 -33.72 7.98
CA ASN A 4 -46.27 -33.37 8.13
C ASN A 4 -45.72 -33.79 9.49
N ASN A 5 -44.47 -34.23 9.54
CA ASN A 5 -43.69 -34.33 10.77
C ASN A 5 -42.62 -33.22 10.77
N THR A 6 -42.95 -32.12 11.43
CA THR A 6 -42.08 -30.96 11.68
C THR A 6 -41.26 -31.26 12.92
N ASN A 7 -39.97 -31.56 12.77
CA ASN A 7 -39.00 -31.62 13.88
C ASN A 7 -37.58 -31.45 13.31
N ASP A 8 -37.24 -30.24 12.87
CA ASP A 8 -35.86 -29.84 12.56
C ASP A 8 -35.75 -28.30 12.62
N ASP A 9 -36.19 -27.71 13.73
CA ASP A 9 -35.93 -26.30 14.03
C ASP A 9 -35.41 -26.15 15.46
N LYS A 10 -34.25 -26.78 15.72
CA LYS A 10 -33.35 -26.25 16.74
C LYS A 10 -32.74 -24.99 16.16
N SER A 11 -33.42 -23.90 16.47
CA SER A 11 -33.27 -22.55 15.96
C SER A 11 -31.82 -22.16 15.73
N LEU A 12 -31.55 -21.68 14.52
CA LEU A 12 -30.31 -21.01 14.11
C LEU A 12 -29.84 -19.93 15.11
N SER A 13 -30.73 -19.40 15.95
CA SER A 13 -30.39 -18.45 17.02
C SER A 13 -29.44 -19.01 18.07
N GLU A 14 -29.60 -20.25 18.54
CA GLU A 14 -28.70 -20.84 19.56
C GLU A 14 -27.28 -21.04 19.01
N ARG A 15 -27.19 -21.37 17.70
CA ARG A 15 -25.90 -21.53 17.01
C ARG A 15 -25.20 -20.19 16.79
N ILE A 16 -25.97 -19.14 16.48
CA ILE A 16 -25.43 -17.78 16.34
C ILE A 16 -24.96 -17.25 17.70
N GLU A 17 -25.72 -17.48 18.77
CA GLU A 17 -25.37 -17.05 20.12
C GLU A 17 -24.07 -17.71 20.61
N THR A 18 -23.89 -19.01 20.33
CA THR A 18 -22.65 -19.74 20.65
C THR A 18 -21.42 -19.15 19.91
N ILE A 19 -21.56 -18.78 18.63
CA ILE A 19 -20.47 -18.18 17.84
C ILE A 19 -20.12 -16.76 18.34
N VAL A 20 -21.13 -16.00 18.76
CA VAL A 20 -20.93 -14.65 19.31
C VAL A 20 -20.19 -14.72 20.66
N ASP A 21 -20.51 -15.68 21.50
CA ASP A 21 -19.85 -15.87 22.80
C ASP A 21 -18.41 -16.37 22.66
N GLU A 22 -18.14 -17.34 21.77
CA GLU A 22 -16.77 -17.78 21.46
C GLU A 22 -15.91 -16.64 20.88
N SER A 23 -16.50 -15.79 20.04
CA SER A 23 -15.82 -14.62 19.47
C SER A 23 -15.48 -13.58 20.54
N LYS A 24 -16.36 -13.40 21.54
CA LYS A 24 -16.17 -12.44 22.63
C LYS A 24 -15.11 -12.88 23.61
N GLU A 25 -15.05 -14.18 23.93
CA GLU A 25 -14.02 -14.74 24.80
C GLU A 25 -12.66 -14.80 24.11
N ALA A 26 -12.59 -15.14 22.82
CA ALA A 26 -11.35 -15.07 22.04
C ALA A 26 -10.83 -13.62 21.94
N PHE A 27 -11.72 -12.64 21.78
CA PHE A 27 -11.36 -11.22 21.77
C PHE A 27 -10.85 -10.76 23.14
N LYS A 28 -11.49 -11.19 24.23
CA LYS A 28 -11.10 -10.85 25.61
C LYS A 28 -9.78 -11.51 26.01
N GLN A 29 -9.54 -12.73 25.55
CA GLN A 29 -8.27 -13.44 25.74
C GLN A 29 -7.14 -12.80 24.92
N ALA A 30 -7.42 -12.34 23.69
CA ALA A 30 -6.47 -11.54 22.92
C ALA A 30 -6.19 -10.18 23.59
N TYR A 31 -7.19 -9.54 24.19
CA TYR A 31 -7.01 -8.27 24.90
C TYR A 31 -6.18 -8.42 26.19
N GLN A 32 -6.25 -9.58 26.86
CA GLN A 32 -5.47 -9.88 28.07
C GLN A 32 -4.07 -10.45 27.77
N THR A 33 -3.90 -11.14 26.64
CA THR A 33 -2.63 -11.79 26.27
C THR A 33 -1.74 -10.90 25.39
N SER A 34 -2.33 -10.01 24.61
CA SER A 34 -1.65 -8.98 23.84
C SER A 34 -2.18 -7.63 24.25
N GLY A 35 -1.48 -7.01 25.20
CA GLY A 35 -1.68 -5.63 25.55
C GLY A 35 -1.65 -4.75 24.30
N VAL A 36 -2.33 -3.61 24.38
CA VAL A 36 -2.40 -2.53 23.38
C VAL A 36 -1.02 -2.10 22.83
N GLU A 37 0.07 -2.55 23.46
CA GLU A 37 1.47 -2.38 23.05
C GLU A 37 1.83 -3.08 21.73
N SER A 38 1.31 -4.29 21.43
CA SER A 38 1.81 -5.07 20.28
C SER A 38 1.32 -4.59 18.91
N ILE A 39 0.17 -3.90 18.86
CA ILE A 39 -0.28 -3.22 17.63
C ILE A 39 0.56 -1.96 17.40
N GLY A 40 0.90 -1.24 18.48
CA GLY A 40 1.74 -0.05 18.43
C GLY A 40 3.17 -0.34 17.94
N GLU A 41 3.78 -1.43 18.41
CA GLU A 41 5.16 -1.80 18.02
C GLU A 41 5.30 -2.12 16.53
N ASN A 42 4.38 -2.89 15.95
CA ASN A 42 4.44 -3.25 14.53
C ASN A 42 4.24 -2.05 13.61
N VAL A 43 3.34 -1.13 13.99
CA VAL A 43 3.12 0.13 13.27
C VAL A 43 4.35 1.04 13.38
N LYS A 44 4.92 1.16 14.58
CA LYS A 44 6.12 1.96 14.84
C LYS A 44 7.33 1.46 14.05
N GLU A 45 7.54 0.15 13.97
CA GLU A 45 8.61 -0.43 13.15
C GLU A 45 8.45 -0.13 11.66
N ALA A 46 7.22 -0.19 11.13
CA ALA A 46 6.95 0.15 9.73
C ALA A 46 7.25 1.62 9.44
N VAL A 47 6.90 2.51 10.37
CA VAL A 47 7.20 3.95 10.32
C VAL A 47 8.71 4.22 10.39
N ASP A 48 9.43 3.61 11.32
CA ASP A 48 10.88 3.78 11.47
C ASP A 48 11.67 3.30 10.24
N ARG A 49 11.27 2.17 9.64
CA ARG A 49 11.83 1.68 8.36
C ARG A 49 11.59 2.69 7.23
N ALA A 50 10.42 3.32 7.17
CA ALA A 50 10.09 4.33 6.17
C ALA A 50 10.81 5.68 6.40
N LEU A 51 11.27 5.96 7.62
CA LEU A 51 11.95 7.22 7.99
C LEU A 51 13.45 7.19 7.76
N SER A 52 14.09 6.03 7.91
CA SER A 52 15.55 5.87 7.89
C SER A 52 16.24 6.15 6.54
N ARG A 53 15.51 6.63 5.51
CA ARG A 53 16.03 6.79 4.13
C ARG A 53 15.59 8.08 3.40
N ARG A 54 15.27 9.17 4.10
CA ARG A 54 14.71 10.37 3.44
C ARG A 54 15.76 11.45 3.23
N GLU A 55 16.41 11.45 2.06
CA GLU A 55 17.34 12.51 1.63
C GLU A 55 16.65 13.63 0.82
N ASN A 56 15.44 13.39 0.32
CA ASN A 56 14.74 14.31 -0.60
C ASN A 56 13.51 14.96 0.05
N VAL A 57 13.34 16.27 -0.18
CA VAL A 57 12.18 17.05 0.30
C VAL A 57 11.34 17.48 -0.89
N VAL A 58 10.02 17.25 -0.81
CA VAL A 58 9.05 17.67 -1.83
C VAL A 58 7.99 18.54 -1.18
N MET A 59 7.71 19.70 -1.77
CA MET A 59 6.58 20.55 -1.38
C MET A 59 5.33 20.12 -2.15
N VAL A 60 4.26 19.77 -1.44
CA VAL A 60 2.99 19.31 -2.03
C VAL A 60 1.83 20.19 -1.60
N ARG A 61 0.82 20.32 -2.46
CA ARG A 61 -0.46 20.93 -2.11
C ARG A 61 -1.45 19.81 -1.78
N LEU A 62 -2.10 19.94 -0.64
CA LEU A 62 -3.11 19.00 -0.17
C LEU A 62 -4.45 19.74 0.00
N ASN A 63 -5.55 19.03 -0.20
CA ASN A 63 -6.87 19.56 0.13
C ASN A 63 -7.08 19.56 1.65
N THR A 64 -8.08 20.28 2.12
CA THR A 64 -8.37 20.44 3.57
C THR A 64 -8.57 19.09 4.26
N GLU A 65 -9.34 18.18 3.63
CA GLU A 65 -9.59 16.85 4.17
C GLU A 65 -8.30 16.05 4.40
N SER A 66 -7.39 16.04 3.42
CA SER A 66 -6.13 15.32 3.52
C SER A 66 -5.25 15.89 4.63
N ILE A 67 -5.22 17.21 4.81
CA ILE A 67 -4.49 17.84 5.91
C ILE A 67 -5.08 17.41 7.26
N THR A 68 -6.41 17.40 7.40
CA THR A 68 -7.07 16.94 8.63
C THR A 68 -6.69 15.49 8.95
N ARG A 69 -6.69 14.58 7.97
CA ARG A 69 -6.28 13.18 8.19
C ARG A 69 -4.82 13.04 8.60
N VAL A 70 -3.93 13.84 8.01
CA VAL A 70 -2.51 13.88 8.40
C VAL A 70 -2.36 14.37 9.83
N ASP A 71 -3.15 15.37 10.24
CA ASP A 71 -3.14 15.90 11.60
C ASP A 71 -3.65 14.88 12.63
N GLU A 72 -4.72 14.16 12.31
CA GLU A 72 -5.25 13.07 13.15
C GLU A 72 -4.18 12.01 13.46
N LEU A 73 -3.32 11.67 12.49
CA LEU A 73 -2.23 10.71 12.68
C LEU A 73 -1.14 11.22 13.63
N VAL A 74 -0.85 12.52 13.57
CA VAL A 74 0.12 13.16 14.48
C VAL A 74 -0.48 13.28 15.89
N GLU A 75 -1.72 13.71 16.00
CA GLU A 75 -2.43 13.85 17.29
C GLU A 75 -2.62 12.51 18.00
N ALA A 76 -2.89 11.43 17.23
CA ALA A 76 -2.95 10.08 17.75
C ALA A 76 -1.59 9.49 18.15
N GLY A 77 -0.47 10.19 17.91
CA GLY A 77 0.87 9.73 18.22
C GLY A 77 1.37 8.56 17.36
N VAL A 78 0.70 8.29 16.23
CA VAL A 78 1.11 7.24 15.27
C VAL A 78 2.42 7.64 14.59
N VAL A 79 2.60 8.94 14.37
CA VAL A 79 3.80 9.55 13.80
C VAL A 79 4.19 10.81 14.58
N SER A 80 5.46 11.19 14.52
CA SER A 80 5.98 12.35 15.26
C SER A 80 5.80 13.67 14.52
N SER A 81 5.50 13.65 13.21
CA SER A 81 5.34 14.88 12.41
C SER A 81 4.44 14.70 11.18
N ARG A 82 3.96 15.81 10.62
CA ARG A 82 3.16 15.79 9.37
C ARG A 82 3.93 15.22 8.18
N SER A 83 5.21 15.55 8.03
CA SER A 83 6.05 15.02 6.96
C SER A 83 6.30 13.52 7.11
N GLU A 84 6.34 13.03 8.35
CA GLU A 84 6.39 11.62 8.67
C GLU A 84 5.09 10.90 8.28
N ALA A 85 3.92 11.41 8.68
CA ALA A 85 2.61 10.91 8.25
C ALA A 85 2.48 10.85 6.73
N VAL A 86 2.82 11.94 6.03
CA VAL A 86 2.70 11.99 4.57
C VAL A 86 3.54 10.90 3.91
N ALA A 87 4.78 10.70 4.33
CA ALA A 87 5.61 9.70 3.68
C ALA A 87 5.38 8.26 4.20
N PHE A 88 4.78 8.08 5.38
CA PHE A 88 4.15 6.81 5.74
C PHE A 88 3.02 6.47 4.75
N LEU A 89 2.07 7.40 4.55
CA LEU A 89 0.94 7.22 3.63
C LEU A 89 1.37 7.01 2.18
N VAL A 90 2.41 7.73 1.72
CA VAL A 90 2.98 7.52 0.37
C VAL A 90 3.62 6.14 0.25
N SER A 91 4.35 5.68 1.27
CA SER A 91 4.95 4.34 1.26
C SER A 91 3.88 3.26 1.18
N GLU A 92 2.84 3.36 2.01
CA GLU A 92 1.69 2.44 1.98
C GLU A 92 0.95 2.51 0.64
N GLY A 93 0.75 3.70 0.08
CA GLY A 93 0.13 3.88 -1.23
C GLY A 93 0.94 3.25 -2.37
N ILE A 94 2.27 3.35 -2.33
CA ILE A 94 3.16 2.68 -3.30
C ILE A 94 3.08 1.16 -3.13
N GLY A 95 3.12 0.65 -1.89
CA GLY A 95 2.99 -0.78 -1.61
C GLY A 95 1.64 -1.35 -2.09
N ALA A 96 0.55 -0.67 -1.76
CA ALA A 96 -0.81 -1.05 -2.16
C ALA A 96 -1.02 -1.06 -3.68
N GLN A 97 -0.24 -0.28 -4.43
CA GLN A 97 -0.29 -0.19 -5.89
C GLN A 97 0.98 -0.76 -6.56
N SER A 98 1.69 -1.67 -5.88
CA SER A 98 2.98 -2.22 -6.33
C SER A 98 2.93 -2.81 -7.74
N GLU A 99 1.91 -3.61 -8.08
CA GLU A 99 1.73 -4.18 -9.42
C GLU A 99 1.57 -3.11 -10.50
N LEU A 100 0.81 -2.04 -10.21
CA LEU A 100 0.63 -0.91 -11.13
C LEU A 100 1.96 -0.21 -11.37
N PHE A 101 2.72 0.07 -10.31
CA PHE A 101 4.03 0.71 -10.42
C PHE A 101 5.05 -0.17 -11.17
N GLU A 102 5.01 -1.48 -10.99
CA GLU A 102 5.85 -2.42 -11.76
C GLU A 102 5.55 -2.34 -13.25
N ARG A 103 4.26 -2.41 -13.63
CA ARG A 103 3.82 -2.29 -15.03
C ARG A 103 4.21 -0.94 -15.63
N ILE A 104 4.04 0.16 -14.89
CA ILE A 104 4.48 1.50 -15.31
C ILE A 104 6.00 1.50 -15.53
N GLY A 105 6.78 0.95 -14.60
CA GLY A 105 8.23 0.86 -14.69
C GLY A 105 8.70 0.13 -15.95
N GLN A 106 8.11 -1.04 -16.24
CA GLN A 106 8.40 -1.81 -17.46
C GLN A 106 8.15 -0.98 -18.73
N LYS A 107 7.05 -0.22 -18.79
CA LYS A 107 6.72 0.63 -19.95
C LYS A 107 7.61 1.85 -20.08
N VAL A 108 7.99 2.47 -18.96
CA VAL A 108 8.93 3.59 -18.95
C VAL A 108 10.30 3.15 -19.47
N GLU A 109 10.77 1.96 -19.10
CA GLU A 109 12.03 1.41 -19.62
C GLU A 109 11.98 1.15 -21.13
N GLN A 110 10.86 0.63 -21.64
CA GLN A 110 10.66 0.48 -23.09
C GLN A 110 10.75 1.84 -23.80
N ILE A 111 10.10 2.87 -23.25
CA ILE A 111 10.18 4.23 -23.81
C ILE A 111 11.62 4.75 -23.79
N ARG A 112 12.38 4.52 -22.72
CA ARG A 112 13.78 4.94 -22.61
C ARG A 112 14.65 4.28 -23.68
N ARG A 113 14.48 2.96 -23.91
CA ARG A 113 15.20 2.23 -24.96
C ARG A 113 14.90 2.77 -26.36
N VAL A 114 13.62 2.91 -26.69
CA VAL A 114 13.21 3.44 -28.01
C VAL A 114 13.72 4.87 -28.23
N LYS A 115 13.71 5.72 -27.18
CA LYS A 115 14.30 7.07 -27.26
C LYS A 115 15.81 7.03 -27.47
N GLN A 116 16.51 6.04 -26.94
CA GLN A 116 17.95 5.88 -27.13
C GLN A 116 18.26 5.38 -28.54
N GLU A 117 17.58 4.34 -29.02
CA GLU A 117 17.71 3.83 -30.39
C GLU A 117 17.49 4.94 -31.43
N LEU A 118 16.49 5.80 -31.23
CA LEU A 118 16.25 6.96 -32.09
C LEU A 118 17.43 7.95 -32.09
N ARG A 119 18.03 8.22 -30.92
CA ARG A 119 19.21 9.09 -30.82
C ARG A 119 20.42 8.47 -31.53
N ASP A 120 20.57 7.16 -31.44
CA ASP A 120 21.67 6.44 -32.05
C ASP A 120 21.56 6.48 -33.59
N LEU A 121 20.37 6.27 -34.15
CA LEU A 121 20.11 6.40 -35.59
C LEU A 121 20.43 7.80 -36.16
N LEU A 122 20.22 8.86 -35.37
CA LEU A 122 20.56 10.23 -35.77
C LEU A 122 22.07 10.50 -35.71
N ASN A 123 22.82 9.72 -34.93
CA ASN A 123 24.25 9.86 -34.75
C ASN A 123 25.07 8.93 -35.65
N GLU A 124 24.45 7.95 -36.31
CA GLU A 124 25.10 7.15 -37.34
C GLU A 124 25.41 8.03 -38.56
N LYS A 125 26.71 8.28 -38.77
CA LYS A 125 27.23 9.05 -39.91
C LYS A 125 26.87 8.31 -41.21
N PRO A 126 26.34 8.99 -42.24
CA PRO A 126 26.05 8.34 -43.52
C PRO A 126 27.33 7.69 -44.07
N PRO A 127 27.24 6.51 -44.71
CA PRO A 127 28.40 5.83 -45.24
C PRO A 127 29.12 6.76 -46.21
N GLU A 128 30.40 7.03 -45.93
CA GLU A 128 31.28 7.74 -46.84
C GLU A 128 31.24 7.01 -48.17
N THR A 129 30.68 7.68 -49.19
CA THR A 129 30.75 7.20 -50.56
C THR A 129 32.21 7.27 -50.96
N THR A 130 32.92 6.15 -50.82
CA THR A 130 34.23 5.96 -51.45
C THR A 130 34.01 6.10 -52.95
N LYS A 131 34.26 7.31 -53.47
CA LYS A 131 34.50 7.51 -54.89
C LYS A 131 35.67 6.61 -55.25
N LYS A 132 35.40 5.60 -56.08
CA LYS A 132 36.45 4.95 -56.85
C LYS A 132 36.93 6.02 -57.82
N ASP A 133 38.09 6.60 -57.53
CA ASP A 133 38.82 7.37 -58.50
C ASP A 133 39.32 6.38 -59.57
N ASP A 134 38.89 6.63 -60.81
CA ASP A 134 39.27 5.94 -62.04
C ASP A 134 40.76 6.16 -62.39
#